data_AF-A0A7V9KAR2-F1
#
_entry.id   AF-A0A7V9KAR2-F1
#
_cell.length_a   1.000
_cell.length_b   1.000
_cell.length_c   1.000
_cell.angle_alpha   90.00
_cell.angle_beta   90.00
_cell.angle_gamma   90.00
#
_symmetry.space_group_name_H-M   'P 1'
#
loop_
_entity.id
_entity.type
_entity.pdbx_description
1 polymer ?
#
loop_
_entity_poly.entity_id
_entity_poly.type
_entity_poly.pdbx_seq_one_letter_code
_entity_poly.pdbx_strand_id
1 'polypeptide(L)' 'MQTRNLTDEEVLQLGYQALVDGLGPVGFLRFVRLYEPPTGDYAEIREKMFEGMTVQDIYEEAVRLEAEREKGSEAGR' A
#
# COMPACT_ATOMS: atom_id res chain seq x y z
N MET A 1 9.39 5.18 14.88
CA MET A 1 8.91 6.58 14.94
C MET A 1 7.41 6.53 15.18
N GLN A 2 6.88 7.21 16.20
CA GLN A 2 5.43 7.24 16.46
C GLN A 2 4.82 8.41 15.67
N THR A 3 4.10 8.13 14.59
CA THR A 3 3.58 9.15 13.65
C THR A 3 2.11 9.53 13.89
N ARG A 4 1.45 8.91 14.87
CA ARG A 4 -0.01 9.01 15.10
C ARG A 4 -0.53 10.41 15.46
N ASN A 5 0.35 11.35 15.83
CA ASN A 5 -0.03 12.71 16.21
C ASN A 5 0.50 13.78 15.24
N LEU A 6 1.07 13.37 14.10
CA LEU A 6 1.58 14.30 13.10
C LEU A 6 0.47 14.67 12.12
N THR A 7 0.43 15.94 11.74
CA THR A 7 -0.34 16.40 10.59
C THR A 7 0.25 15.83 9.29
N ASP A 8 -0.56 15.79 8.24
CA ASP A 8 -0.11 15.31 6.92
C ASP A 8 1.09 16.12 6.40
N GLU A 9 1.13 17.42 6.69
CA GLU A 9 2.26 18.28 6.33
C GLU A 9 3.54 17.87 7.07
N GLU A 10 3.46 17.60 8.38
CA GLU A 10 4.61 17.12 9.16
C GLU A 10 5.11 15.76 8.68
N VAL A 11 4.19 14.85 8.32
CA VAL A 11 4.54 13.55 7.73
C VAL A 11 5.25 13.74 6.39
N LEU A 12 4.74 14.63 5.54
CA LEU A 12 5.33 14.93 4.23
C LEU A 12 6.75 15.50 4.37
N GLN A 13 6.96 16.46 5.27
CA GLN A 13 8.27 17.06 5.53
C GLN A 13 9.29 16.03 6.04
N LEU A 14 8.89 15.18 6.99
CA LEU A 14 9.75 14.11 7.48
C LEU A 14 10.09 13.09 6.38
N GLY A 15 9.13 12.77 5.53
CA GLY A 15 9.34 11.91 4.36
C GLY A 15 10.35 12.49 3.38
N TYR A 16 10.24 13.77 3.04
CA TYR A 16 11.21 14.46 2.18
C TYR A 16 12.60 14.48 2.79
N GLN A 17 12.72 14.79 4.09
CA GLN A 17 14.00 14.80 4.77
C GLN A 17 14.65 13.41 4.75
N ALA A 18 13.90 12.36 5.06
CA ALA A 18 14.40 10.98 5.02
C ALA A 18 14.87 10.57 3.61
N LEU A 19 14.15 10.97 2.56
CA LEU A 19 14.54 10.70 1.18
C LEU A 19 15.80 11.47 0.77
N VAL A 20 15.93 12.74 1.17
CA VAL A 20 17.13 13.54 0.92
C VAL A 20 18.34 12.96 1.66
N ASP A 21 18.17 12.56 2.92
CA ASP A 21 19.25 11.97 3.73
C ASP A 21 19.73 10.63 3.16
N GLY A 22 18.80 9.81 2.65
CA GLY A 22 19.12 8.49 2.11
C GLY A 22 19.65 8.50 0.66
N LEU A 23 19.12 9.37 -0.19
CA LEU A 23 19.40 9.35 -1.64
C LEU A 23 20.24 10.54 -2.12
N GLY A 24 20.45 11.53 -1.26
CA GLY A 24 20.94 12.84 -1.63
C GLY A 24 19.93 13.65 -2.47
N PRO A 25 20.19 14.95 -2.70
CA PRO A 25 19.25 15.82 -3.41
C PRO A 25 18.92 15.36 -4.83
N VAL A 26 19.91 14.84 -5.56
CA VAL A 26 19.73 14.35 -6.94
C VAL A 26 18.90 13.07 -6.96
N GLY A 27 19.14 12.16 -6.02
CA GLY A 27 18.38 10.92 -5.90
C GLY A 27 16.94 11.16 -5.50
N PHE A 28 16.69 12.10 -4.58
CA PHE A 28 15.34 12.56 -4.23
C PHE A 28 14.58 13.10 -5.45
N LEU A 29 15.16 13.99 -6.26
CA LEU A 29 14.50 14.51 -7.46
C LEU A 29 14.19 13.42 -8.48
N ARG A 30 15.09 12.44 -8.64
CA ARG A 30 14.83 11.27 -9.49
C ARG A 30 13.70 10.40 -8.95
N PHE A 31 13.67 10.19 -7.63
CA PHE A 31 12.60 9.46 -6.96
C PHE A 31 11.24 10.13 -7.21
N VAL A 32 11.11 11.43 -6.96
CA VAL A 32 9.87 12.18 -7.19
C VAL A 32 9.42 12.10 -8.65
N ARG A 33 10.35 12.14 -9.60
CA ARG A 33 10.05 12.01 -11.03
C ARG A 33 9.56 10.61 -11.43
N LEU A 34 10.13 9.56 -10.83
CA LEU A 34 9.76 8.17 -11.10
C LEU A 34 8.54 7.72 -10.30
N TYR A 35 8.26 8.40 -9.20
CA TYR A 35 7.08 8.17 -8.40
C TYR A 35 5.85 8.61 -9.19
N GLU A 36 5.11 7.64 -9.70
CA GLU A 36 3.76 7.87 -10.18
C GLU A 36 2.86 8.00 -8.94
N PRO A 37 2.16 9.13 -8.76
CA PRO A 37 1.12 9.21 -7.77
C PRO A 37 0.13 8.07 -7.99
N PRO A 38 -0.37 7.40 -6.94
CA PRO A 38 -1.42 6.42 -7.10
C PRO A 38 -2.55 7.05 -7.90
N THR A 39 -2.83 6.49 -9.08
CA THR A 39 -3.94 6.91 -9.92
C THR A 39 -5.18 6.24 -9.38
N GLY A 40 -6.07 7.05 -8.81
CA GLY A 40 -7.33 6.58 -8.25
C GLY A 40 -7.47 6.88 -6.76
N ASP A 41 -8.70 7.07 -6.34
CA ASP A 41 -9.03 7.23 -4.94
C ASP A 41 -9.04 5.85 -4.29
N TYR A 42 -8.00 5.53 -3.52
CA TYR A 42 -7.91 4.27 -2.80
C TYR A 42 -9.12 4.06 -1.86
N ALA A 43 -9.68 5.14 -1.30
CA ALA A 43 -10.87 5.04 -0.48
C ALA A 43 -12.07 4.62 -1.34
N GLU A 44 -12.27 5.20 -2.52
CA GLU A 44 -13.31 4.76 -3.46
C GLU A 44 -13.10 3.33 -3.95
N ILE A 45 -11.86 2.94 -4.26
CA ILE A 45 -11.53 1.59 -4.73
C ILE A 45 -11.81 0.59 -3.61
N ARG A 46 -11.35 0.88 -2.39
CA ARG A 46 -11.59 0.06 -1.20
C ARG A 46 -13.08 -0.08 -0.91
N GLU A 47 -13.83 1.02 -0.99
CA GLU A 47 -15.27 1.02 -0.76
C GLU A 47 -15.97 0.12 -1.77
N LYS A 48 -15.68 0.28 -3.08
CA LYS A 48 -16.25 -0.58 -4.13
C LYS A 48 -15.87 -2.06 -3.99
N MET A 49 -14.62 -2.35 -3.60
CA MET A 49 -14.14 -3.73 -3.50
C MET A 49 -14.70 -4.49 -2.31
N PHE A 50 -15.00 -3.80 -1.21
CA PHE A 50 -15.39 -4.42 0.05
C PHE A 50 -16.76 -3.94 0.56
N GLU A 51 -17.57 -3.38 -0.33
CA GLU A 51 -18.91 -2.88 0.00
C GLU A 51 -19.76 -4.02 0.58
N GLY A 52 -20.33 -3.80 1.76
CA GLY A 52 -21.16 -4.79 2.44
C GLY A 52 -20.41 -5.98 3.05
N MET A 53 -19.07 -6.02 2.96
CA MET A 53 -18.25 -7.06 3.58
C MET A 53 -17.80 -6.63 4.98
N THR A 54 -17.91 -7.56 5.94
CA THR A 54 -17.24 -7.41 7.23
C THR A 54 -15.76 -7.75 7.10
N VAL A 55 -14.96 -7.33 8.08
CA VAL A 55 -13.54 -7.74 8.16
C VAL A 55 -13.39 -9.26 8.19
N GLN A 56 -14.34 -9.95 8.83
CA GLN A 56 -14.35 -11.41 8.89
C GLN A 56 -14.58 -12.01 7.50
N ASP A 57 -15.51 -11.47 6.71
CA ASP A 57 -15.78 -11.94 5.34
C ASP A 57 -14.54 -11.78 4.43
N ILE A 58 -13.83 -10.66 4.57
CA ILE A 58 -12.59 -10.41 3.82
C ILE A 58 -11.51 -11.43 4.21
N TYR A 59 -11.37 -11.72 5.51
CA TYR A 59 -10.39 -12.69 6.00
C TYR A 59 -10.69 -14.11 5.52
N GLU A 60 -11.94 -14.54 5.61
CA GLU A 60 -12.37 -15.87 5.15
C GLU A 60 -12.15 -16.06 3.64
N GLU A 61 -12.41 -15.02 2.85
CA GLU A 61 -12.15 -15.04 1.42
C GLU A 61 -10.65 -15.12 1.09
N ALA A 62 -9.81 -14.36 1.81
CA ALA A 62 -8.36 -14.43 1.64
C ALA A 62 -7.81 -15.84 1.93
N VAL A 63 -8.23 -16.45 3.04
CA VAL A 63 -7.83 -17.82 3.41
C VAL A 63 -8.26 -18.84 2.35
N ARG A 64 -9.47 -18.68 1.80
CA ARG A 64 -9.98 -19.56 0.73
C ARG A 64 -9.11 -19.47 -0.54
N LEU A 65 -8.79 -18.26 -0.98
CA LEU A 65 -7.98 -18.01 -2.17
C LEU A 65 -6.55 -18.58 -2.02
N GLU A 66 -5.96 -18.48 -0.83
CA GLU A 66 -4.66 -19.09 -0.53
C GLU A 66 -4.71 -20.61 -0.64
N ALA A 67 -5.73 -21.25 -0.04
CA ALA A 67 -5.92 -22.70 -0.11
C ALA A 67 -6.19 -23.22 -1.54
N GLU A 68 -6.86 -22.43 -2.37
CA GLU A 68 -7.10 -22.78 -3.79
C GLU A 68 -5.82 -22.66 -4.64
N ARG A 69 -4.96 -21.69 -4.35
CA ARG A 69 -3.65 -21.54 -5.00
C ARG A 69 -2.71 -22.71 -4.71
N GLU A 70 -2.71 -23.20 -3.47
CA GLU A 70 -1.91 -24.36 -3.07
C GLU A 70 -2.37 -25.64 -3.80
N LYS A 71 -3.68 -25.88 -3.87
CA LYS A 71 -4.26 -27.02 -4.61
C LYS A 71 -4.01 -26.95 -6.12
N GLY A 72 -4.03 -25.75 -6.71
CA GLY A 72 -3.67 -25.52 -8.11
C GLY A 72 -2.19 -25.77 -8.41
N SER A 73 -1.30 -25.54 -7.43
CA SER A 73 0.13 -25.85 -7.56
C SER A 73 0.45 -27.35 -7.48
N GLU A 74 -0.42 -28.15 -6.85
CA GLU A 74 -0.27 -29.61 -6.75
C GLU A 74 -0.84 -30.33 -7.99
N ALA A 75 -1.90 -29.80 -8.60
CA ALA A 75 -2.51 -30.38 -9.80
C ALA A 75 -1.69 -30.18 -11.10
N GLY A 76 -0.65 -29.34 -11.06
CA GLY A 76 0.22 -29.03 -12.20
C GLY A 76 1.59 -29.72 -12.19
N ARG A 77 1.82 -30.71 -11.32
CA ARG A 77 3.07 -31.49 -11.25
C ARG A 77 2.90 -32.92 -11.73
#